data_AF-A0AA35IQ90-F1
#
_entry.id   AF-A0AA35IQ90-F1
#
_cell.length_a   1.000
_cell.length_b   1.000
_cell.length_c   1.000
_cell.angle_alpha   90.00
_cell.angle_beta   90.00
_cell.angle_gamma   90.00
#
_symmetry.space_group_name_H-M   'P 1'
#
loop_
_entity.id
_entity.type
_entity.pdbx_description
1 polymer ?
#
loop_
_entity_poly.entity_id
_entity_poly.type
_entity_poly.pdbx_seq_one_letter_code
_entity_poly.pdbx_strand_id
1 'polypeptide(L)'
;MIHYREWQAQLQLLYHSRIFHDWALCQEVHLSDNKNALSLRLKPSQRLQKNTWRTENKSLDHIQLYLTYSQVYNEPLLLLRIWESKCINDILMTKLMFPDDIESLLDVEGKFQLGLDTITNLENSVWYSFHPCDTSNIIGDQIEVMPTYLRRWVSIFVFSWLGYEDS
;
A
#
# COMPACT_ATOMS: atom_id res chain seq x y z
N MET A 1 19.15 6.46 -4.12
CA MET A 1 17.87 6.47 -4.87
C MET A 1 17.91 5.38 -5.94
N ILE A 2 16.77 4.80 -6.33
CA ILE A 2 16.69 3.75 -7.37
C ILE A 2 16.33 4.37 -8.73
N HIS A 3 17.04 4.01 -9.79
CA HIS A 3 16.69 4.49 -11.13
C HIS A 3 15.42 3.81 -11.67
N TYR A 4 14.63 4.53 -12.46
CA TYR A 4 13.38 4.03 -13.03
C TYR A 4 13.51 2.66 -13.74
N ARG A 5 14.55 2.45 -14.55
CA ARG A 5 14.76 1.18 -15.25
C ARG A 5 15.04 0.02 -14.29
N GLU A 6 15.83 0.29 -13.26
CA GLU A 6 16.13 -0.69 -12.20
C GLU A 6 14.86 -1.02 -11.41
N TRP A 7 14.10 0.01 -11.03
CA TRP A 7 12.80 -0.15 -10.39
C TRP A 7 11.82 -1.00 -11.22
N GLN A 8 11.71 -0.71 -12.52
CA GLN A 8 10.82 -1.44 -13.43
C GLN A 8 11.25 -2.91 -13.59
N ALA A 9 12.56 -3.18 -13.62
CA ALA A 9 13.08 -4.55 -13.67
C ALA A 9 12.77 -5.30 -12.36
N GLN A 10 13.01 -4.67 -11.20
CA GLN A 10 12.71 -5.27 -9.91
C GLN A 10 11.21 -5.45 -9.68
N LEU A 11 10.35 -4.55 -10.16
CA LEU A 11 8.89 -4.69 -10.07
C LEU A 11 8.40 -5.93 -10.82
N GLN A 12 8.93 -6.16 -12.03
CA GLN A 12 8.63 -7.37 -12.80
C GLN A 12 9.12 -8.62 -12.07
N LEU A 13 10.35 -8.62 -11.56
CA LEU A 13 10.86 -9.77 -10.79
C LEU A 13 10.00 -10.04 -9.55
N LEU A 14 9.59 -8.99 -8.84
CA LEU A 14 8.72 -9.09 -7.67
C LEU A 14 7.35 -9.68 -8.03
N TYR A 15 6.73 -9.25 -9.12
CA TYR A 15 5.47 -9.81 -9.62
C TYR A 15 5.61 -11.32 -9.93
N HIS A 16 6.66 -11.70 -10.66
CA HIS A 16 6.90 -13.11 -11.03
C HIS A 16 7.37 -13.98 -9.86
N SER A 17 7.90 -13.38 -8.79
CA SER A 17 8.31 -14.12 -7.57
C SER A 17 7.13 -14.74 -6.81
N ARG A 18 5.89 -14.40 -7.20
CA ARG A 18 4.64 -14.84 -6.57
C ARG A 18 4.44 -14.41 -5.12
N ILE A 19 5.33 -13.63 -4.54
CA ILE A 19 5.22 -13.17 -3.14
C ILE A 19 3.85 -12.55 -2.79
N PHE A 20 3.23 -11.81 -3.72
CA PHE A 20 1.88 -11.26 -3.52
C PHE A 20 0.77 -12.22 -3.93
N HIS A 21 1.01 -13.11 -4.88
CA HIS A 21 0.01 -14.09 -5.31
C HIS A 21 -0.22 -15.16 -4.24
N ASP A 22 0.84 -15.51 -3.51
CA ASP A 22 0.83 -16.51 -2.46
C ASP A 22 0.58 -15.86 -1.07
N TRP A 23 0.46 -14.53 -1.00
CA TRP A 23 0.17 -13.83 0.24
C TRP A 23 -1.30 -13.98 0.63
N ALA A 24 -1.56 -14.58 1.79
CA ALA A 24 -2.91 -14.92 2.25
C ALA A 24 -3.92 -13.75 2.30
N LEU A 25 -3.45 -12.51 2.47
CA LEU A 25 -4.28 -11.31 2.47
C LEU A 25 -4.60 -10.79 1.07
N CYS A 26 -3.80 -11.13 0.07
CA CYS A 26 -3.96 -10.61 -1.28
C CYS A 26 -5.01 -11.42 -2.04
N GLN A 27 -6.02 -10.73 -2.56
CA GLN A 27 -7.10 -11.32 -3.35
C GLN A 27 -6.82 -11.20 -4.85
N GLU A 28 -6.27 -10.06 -5.27
CA GLU A 28 -6.00 -9.76 -6.67
C GLU A 28 -4.64 -9.06 -6.78
N VAL A 29 -3.87 -9.45 -7.79
CA VAL A 29 -2.57 -8.86 -8.15
C VAL A 29 -2.63 -8.51 -9.63
N HIS A 30 -2.39 -7.25 -9.97
CA HIS A 30 -2.41 -6.80 -11.37
C HIS A 30 -1.19 -5.93 -11.68
N LEU A 31 -0.38 -6.40 -12.63
CA LEU A 31 0.69 -5.60 -13.22
C LEU A 31 0.12 -4.84 -14.42
N SER A 32 0.30 -3.52 -14.44
CA SER A 32 -0.11 -2.66 -15.56
C SER A 32 0.52 -3.09 -16.90
N ASP A 33 -0.13 -2.82 -18.03
CA ASP A 33 0.35 -3.20 -19.38
C ASP A 33 1.76 -2.70 -19.71
N ASN A 34 2.07 -1.46 -19.33
CA ASN A 34 3.39 -0.83 -19.49
C ASN A 34 4.41 -1.27 -18.40
N LYS A 35 4.00 -2.18 -17.51
CA LYS A 35 4.77 -2.75 -16.41
C LYS A 35 5.40 -1.71 -15.48
N ASN A 36 4.72 -0.58 -15.29
CA ASN A 36 5.19 0.52 -14.47
C ASN A 36 4.35 0.77 -13.21
N ALA A 37 3.44 -0.15 -12.90
CA ALA A 37 2.69 -0.14 -11.67
C ALA A 37 2.18 -1.53 -11.31
N LEU A 38 2.03 -1.76 -10.02
CA LEU A 38 1.45 -2.98 -9.47
C LEU A 38 0.28 -2.63 -8.56
N SER A 39 -0.92 -3.07 -8.92
CA SER A 39 -2.14 -2.93 -8.14
C SER A 39 -2.38 -4.20 -7.34
N LEU A 40 -2.70 -4.04 -6.06
CA LEU A 40 -3.04 -5.12 -5.14
C LEU A 40 -4.41 -4.83 -4.51
N ARG A 41 -5.29 -5.83 -4.51
CA ARG A 41 -6.52 -5.80 -3.71
C ARG A 41 -6.36 -6.79 -2.56
N LEU A 42 -6.54 -6.31 -1.34
CA LEU A 42 -6.36 -7.09 -0.13
C LEU A 42 -7.68 -7.21 0.63
N LYS A 43 -7.91 -8.37 1.24
CA LYS A 43 -8.90 -8.49 2.30
C LYS A 43 -8.35 -7.90 3.60
N PRO A 44 -9.19 -7.36 4.48
CA PRO A 44 -8.75 -6.87 5.78
C PRO A 44 -8.16 -7.98 6.64
N SER A 45 -7.06 -7.70 7.33
CA SER A 45 -6.52 -8.63 8.33
C SER A 45 -7.39 -8.64 9.58
N GLN A 46 -7.38 -9.74 10.35
CA GLN A 46 -8.15 -9.81 11.60
C GLN A 46 -7.77 -8.70 12.60
N ARG A 47 -6.50 -8.29 12.61
CA ARG A 47 -6.00 -7.20 13.44
C ARG A 47 -6.67 -5.87 13.06
N LEU A 48 -6.65 -5.52 11.78
CA LEU A 48 -7.27 -4.28 11.29
C LEU A 48 -8.80 -4.31 11.47
N GLN A 49 -9.42 -5.46 11.29
CA GLN A 49 -10.86 -5.63 11.51
C GLN A 49 -11.25 -5.33 12.97
N LYS A 50 -10.47 -5.86 13.93
CA LYS A 50 -10.70 -5.63 15.37
C LYS A 50 -10.53 -4.16 15.75
N ASN A 51 -9.56 -3.47 15.17
CA ASN A 51 -9.34 -2.04 15.42
C ASN A 51 -10.52 -1.21 14.91
N THR A 52 -11.06 -1.53 13.73
CA THR A 52 -12.17 -0.80 13.12
C THR A 52 -13.49 -0.97 13.87
N TRP A 53 -13.76 -2.18 14.39
CA TRP A 53 -15.02 -2.47 15.08
C TRP A 53 -15.18 -1.65 16.37
N ARG A 54 -14.06 -1.32 17.03
CA ARG A 54 -14.04 -0.53 18.27
C ARG A 54 -14.50 0.91 18.05
N THR A 55 -14.41 1.42 16.82
CA THR A 55 -14.55 2.85 16.58
C THR A 55 -15.98 3.26 16.26
N GLU A 56 -16.84 2.44 15.63
CA GLU A 56 -18.18 2.92 15.22
C GLU A 56 -19.18 1.84 14.71
N ASN A 57 -19.06 0.56 15.09
CA ASN A 57 -19.77 -0.57 14.45
C ASN A 57 -19.55 -0.63 12.92
N LYS A 58 -18.35 -0.24 12.49
CA LYS A 58 -17.91 -0.34 11.09
C LYS A 58 -17.13 -1.64 10.88
N SER A 59 -17.16 -2.12 9.64
CA SER A 59 -16.31 -3.21 9.18
C SER A 59 -15.44 -2.73 8.03
N LEU A 60 -14.19 -3.16 7.95
CA LEU A 60 -13.42 -2.97 6.72
C LEU A 60 -13.95 -3.90 5.64
N ASP A 61 -14.02 -3.38 4.42
CA ASP A 61 -14.43 -4.13 3.24
C ASP A 61 -13.21 -4.69 2.50
N HIS A 62 -12.35 -3.80 2.01
CA HIS A 62 -11.10 -4.15 1.35
C HIS A 62 -10.09 -3.01 1.40
N ILE A 63 -8.83 -3.35 1.14
CA ILE A 63 -7.71 -2.40 1.04
C ILE A 63 -7.16 -2.49 -0.38
N GLN A 64 -6.85 -1.34 -0.98
CA GLN A 64 -6.17 -1.29 -2.28
C GLN A 64 -4.82 -0.63 -2.12
N LEU A 65 -3.79 -1.29 -2.65
CA LEU A 65 -2.44 -0.75 -2.75
C LEU A 65 -2.08 -0.58 -4.21
N TYR A 66 -1.40 0.51 -4.54
CA TYR A 66 -0.89 0.74 -5.87
C TYR A 66 0.56 1.22 -5.78
N LEU A 67 1.47 0.34 -6.19
CA LEU A 67 2.90 0.58 -6.19
C LEU A 67 3.27 1.19 -7.53
N THR A 68 3.86 2.38 -7.52
CA THR A 68 4.33 3.09 -8.71
C THR A 68 5.67 3.76 -8.46
N TYR A 69 6.13 4.60 -9.38
CA TYR A 69 7.41 5.29 -9.29
C TYR A 69 7.23 6.80 -9.41
N SER A 70 7.74 7.55 -8.44
CA SER A 70 7.82 9.00 -8.54
C SER A 70 9.04 9.39 -9.35
N GLN A 71 8.81 9.95 -10.54
CA GLN A 71 9.89 10.52 -11.36
C GLN A 71 10.49 11.79 -10.76
N VAL A 72 9.73 12.49 -9.93
CA VAL A 72 10.19 13.71 -9.23
C VAL A 72 11.20 13.34 -8.14
N TYR A 73 10.91 12.30 -7.37
CA TYR A 73 11.74 11.90 -6.21
C TYR A 73 12.73 10.77 -6.52
N ASN A 74 12.59 10.11 -7.67
CA ASN A 74 13.36 8.90 -8.03
C ASN A 74 13.25 7.77 -6.99
N GLU A 75 12.02 7.55 -6.53
CA GLU A 75 11.71 6.57 -5.49
C GLU A 75 10.40 5.83 -5.79
N PRO A 76 10.24 4.59 -5.28
CA PRO A 76 8.96 3.91 -5.30
C PRO A 76 7.94 4.70 -4.48
N LEU A 77 6.71 4.77 -4.99
CA LEU A 77 5.59 5.43 -4.36
C LEU A 77 4.52 4.37 -4.05
N LEU A 78 4.06 4.34 -2.80
CA LEU A 78 2.91 3.54 -2.41
C LEU A 78 1.67 4.42 -2.36
N LEU A 79 0.63 4.05 -3.10
CA LEU A 79 -0.69 4.66 -2.98
C LEU A 79 -1.62 3.68 -2.26
N LEU A 80 -2.48 4.20 -1.39
CA LEU A 80 -3.36 3.47 -0.49
C LEU A 80 -4.80 3.94 -0.62
N ARG A 81 -5.74 3.01 -0.53
CA ARG A 81 -7.16 3.25 -0.22
C ARG A 81 -7.67 2.18 0.72
N ILE A 82 -8.54 2.58 1.63
CA ILE A 82 -9.25 1.67 2.53
C ILE A 82 -10.74 1.92 2.36
N TRP A 83 -11.49 0.85 2.13
CA TRP A 83 -12.93 0.88 2.01
C TRP A 83 -13.55 0.37 3.30
N GLU A 84 -14.46 1.14 3.88
CA GLU A 84 -15.24 0.75 5.04
C GLU A 84 -16.69 0.51 4.65
N SER A 85 -17.27 -0.51 5.25
CA SER A 85 -18.66 -0.88 5.13
C SER A 85 -19.39 -0.61 6.45
N LYS A 86 -20.57 0.01 6.37
CA LYS A 86 -21.46 0.28 7.49
C LYS A 86 -22.89 -0.08 7.09
N CYS A 87 -23.57 -0.83 7.95
CA CYS A 87 -24.99 -1.11 7.77
C CYS A 87 -25.81 0.07 8.31
N ILE A 88 -26.61 0.69 7.45
CA ILE A 88 -27.52 1.79 7.82
C ILE A 88 -28.91 1.40 7.31
N ASN A 89 -29.88 1.23 8.23
CA ASN A 89 -31.25 0.82 7.91
C ASN A 89 -31.30 -0.46 7.04
N ASP A 90 -30.55 -1.51 7.44
CA ASP A 90 -30.43 -2.79 6.73
C ASP A 90 -29.83 -2.73 5.31
N ILE A 91 -29.30 -1.56 4.91
CA ILE A 91 -28.56 -1.39 3.66
C ILE A 91 -27.07 -1.36 3.99
N LEU A 92 -26.32 -2.27 3.37
CA LEU A 92 -24.86 -2.25 3.41
C LEU A 92 -24.35 -1.11 2.53
N MET A 93 -23.77 -0.09 3.15
CA MET A 93 -23.13 1.02 2.46
C MET A 93 -21.62 0.86 2.55
N THR A 94 -20.94 0.99 1.41
CA THR A 94 -19.47 0.98 1.32
C THR A 94 -18.99 2.35 0.88
N LYS A 95 -17.97 2.87 1.55
CA LYS A 95 -17.38 4.18 1.22
C LYS A 95 -15.87 4.18 1.44
N LEU A 96 -15.19 5.13 0.80
CA LEU A 96 -13.79 5.39 1.03
C LEU A 96 -13.60 5.97 2.45
N MET A 97 -12.64 5.44 3.18
CA MET A 97 -12.24 5.94 4.50
C MET A 97 -11.48 7.26 4.37
N PHE A 98 -11.71 8.21 5.28
CA PHE A 98 -11.01 9.49 5.27
C PHE A 98 -9.55 9.35 5.77
N PRO A 99 -8.62 10.25 5.38
CA PRO A 99 -7.22 10.19 5.79
C PRO A 99 -7.02 10.04 7.30
N ASP A 100 -7.68 10.87 8.10
CA ASP A 100 -7.54 10.90 9.57
C ASP A 100 -7.93 9.55 10.21
N ASP A 101 -8.96 8.89 9.66
CA ASP A 101 -9.40 7.57 10.10
C ASP A 101 -8.36 6.48 9.73
N ILE A 102 -7.69 6.63 8.59
CA ILE A 102 -6.64 5.69 8.14
C ILE A 102 -5.39 5.81 9.02
N GLU A 103 -4.94 7.04 9.33
CA GLU A 103 -3.77 7.26 10.20
C GLU A 103 -4.00 6.63 11.59
N SER A 104 -5.18 6.87 12.15
CA SER A 104 -5.62 6.29 13.43
C SER A 104 -5.70 4.76 13.37
N LEU A 105 -6.23 4.19 12.27
CA LEU A 105 -6.40 2.75 12.10
C LEU A 105 -5.06 2.00 12.03
N LEU A 106 -4.10 2.58 11.32
CA LEU A 106 -2.80 1.95 11.05
C LEU A 106 -1.78 2.18 12.17
N ASP A 107 -2.08 3.02 13.17
CA ASP A 107 -1.14 3.42 14.25
C ASP A 107 0.16 3.99 13.68
N VAL A 108 0.01 4.79 12.62
CA VAL A 108 1.10 5.40 11.83
C VAL A 108 1.27 6.89 12.10
N GLU A 109 0.52 7.44 13.07
CA GLU A 109 0.58 8.85 13.46
C GLU A 109 2.04 9.30 13.66
N GLY A 110 2.45 10.33 12.90
CA GLY A 110 3.79 10.90 12.95
C GLY A 110 4.91 10.06 12.31
N LYS A 111 4.66 8.81 11.90
CA LYS A 111 5.61 7.96 11.15
C LYS A 111 5.40 8.05 9.64
N PHE A 112 4.16 8.32 9.24
CA PHE A 112 3.73 8.46 7.85
C PHE A 112 2.71 9.60 7.78
N GLN A 113 2.93 10.60 6.94
CA GLN A 113 1.99 11.71 6.78
C GLN A 113 1.14 11.45 5.54
N LEU A 114 -0.16 11.19 5.73
CA LEU A 114 -1.14 11.23 4.65
C LEU A 114 -1.55 12.69 4.42
N GLY A 115 -0.66 13.46 3.77
CA GLY A 115 -0.86 14.89 3.54
C GLY A 115 -2.01 15.25 2.58
N LEU A 116 -2.24 16.56 2.37
CA LEU A 116 -3.19 17.06 1.36
C LEU A 116 -2.60 17.07 -0.06
N ASP A 117 -1.27 17.16 -0.19
CA ASP A 117 -0.51 17.10 -1.46
C ASP A 117 -0.41 15.67 -2.04
N THR A 118 -1.09 14.75 -1.38
CA THR A 118 -0.88 13.31 -1.39
C THR A 118 -2.09 12.59 -2.02
N ILE A 119 -3.08 13.37 -2.47
CA ILE A 119 -4.21 12.91 -3.27
C ILE A 119 -3.80 12.87 -4.74
N THR A 120 -3.31 11.71 -5.18
CA THR A 120 -3.07 11.48 -6.60
C THR A 120 -4.40 11.15 -7.26
N ASN A 121 -4.85 12.03 -8.16
CA ASN A 121 -5.93 11.70 -9.08
C ASN A 121 -5.39 10.76 -10.15
N LEU A 122 -5.59 9.46 -9.94
CA LEU A 122 -5.38 8.44 -10.95
C LEU A 122 -6.75 8.04 -11.46
N GLU A 123 -7.03 8.34 -12.73
CA GLU A 123 -8.27 7.96 -13.41
C GLU A 123 -9.55 8.37 -12.64
N ASN A 124 -9.62 9.65 -12.24
CA ASN A 124 -10.75 10.24 -11.50
C ASN A 124 -10.99 9.64 -10.11
N SER A 125 -9.95 9.06 -9.51
CA SER A 125 -10.08 8.41 -8.22
C SER A 125 -9.06 8.96 -7.21
N VAL A 126 -9.46 9.11 -5.94
CA VAL A 126 -8.67 9.69 -4.83
C VAL A 126 -7.78 8.64 -4.16
N TRP A 127 -6.47 8.71 -4.33
CA TRP A 127 -5.50 7.83 -3.64
C TRP A 127 -4.79 8.56 -2.50
N TYR A 128 -4.47 7.86 -1.42
CA TYR A 128 -3.59 8.39 -0.37
C TYR A 128 -2.17 7.91 -0.60
N SER A 129 -1.27 8.81 -0.97
CA SER A 129 0.15 8.50 -1.04
C SER A 129 0.75 8.27 0.35
N PHE A 130 1.35 7.10 0.52
CA PHE A 130 2.05 6.71 1.74
C PHE A 130 3.50 7.15 1.59
N HIS A 131 3.80 8.36 2.08
CA HIS A 131 5.14 8.95 1.99
C HIS A 131 6.04 8.45 3.13
N PRO A 132 7.09 7.68 2.84
CA PRO A 132 8.27 7.72 3.69
C PRO A 132 8.86 9.11 3.74
N CYS A 133 9.07 9.62 4.94
CA CYS A 133 10.25 10.44 5.15
C CYS A 133 11.47 9.49 5.10
N ASP A 134 12.51 9.82 4.33
CA ASP A 134 13.82 9.14 4.32
C ASP A 134 13.90 7.68 3.79
N THR A 135 13.28 7.37 2.64
CA THR A 135 13.36 6.04 2.00
C THR A 135 14.79 5.52 1.84
N SER A 136 15.73 6.37 1.42
CA SER A 136 17.13 6.02 1.18
C SER A 136 17.87 5.60 2.45
N ASN A 137 17.63 6.30 3.56
CA ASN A 137 18.20 5.95 4.87
C ASN A 137 17.63 4.64 5.42
N ILE A 138 16.36 4.35 5.14
CA ILE A 138 15.66 3.16 5.67
C ILE A 138 15.99 1.90 4.87
N ILE A 139 16.08 2.00 3.54
CA ILE A 139 16.26 0.84 2.66
C ILE A 139 17.74 0.54 2.37
N GLY A 140 18.60 1.55 2.45
CA GLY A 140 19.97 1.50 1.97
C GLY A 140 20.02 1.46 0.44
N ASP A 141 20.70 2.43 -0.17
CA ASP A 141 20.82 2.57 -1.62
C ASP A 141 22.25 2.31 -2.13
N GLN A 142 23.09 1.69 -1.29
CA GLN A 142 24.42 1.23 -1.65
C GLN A 142 24.35 0.19 -2.77
N ILE A 143 25.35 0.19 -3.66
CA ILE A 143 25.40 -0.67 -4.86
C ILE A 143 25.23 -2.16 -4.50
N GLU A 144 25.81 -2.60 -3.39
CA GLU A 144 25.79 -3.99 -2.92
C GLU A 144 24.38 -4.51 -2.63
N VAL A 145 23.49 -3.63 -2.18
CA VAL A 145 22.11 -3.98 -1.80
C VAL A 145 21.08 -3.51 -2.83
N MET A 146 21.49 -2.79 -3.88
CA MET A 146 20.58 -2.31 -4.93
C MET A 146 19.73 -3.44 -5.57
N PRO A 147 20.25 -4.65 -5.88
CA PRO A 147 19.47 -5.70 -6.55
C PRO A 147 18.24 -6.20 -5.77
N THR A 148 18.17 -5.94 -4.46
CA THR A 148 17.03 -6.33 -3.60
C THR A 148 16.28 -5.12 -3.03
N TYR A 149 16.54 -3.92 -3.56
CA TYR A 149 15.98 -2.66 -3.06
C TYR A 149 14.46 -2.71 -2.95
N LEU A 150 13.76 -3.05 -4.03
CA LEU A 150 12.29 -3.05 -4.03
C LEU A 150 11.72 -4.13 -3.11
N ARG A 151 12.39 -5.28 -2.98
CA ARG A 151 11.96 -6.34 -2.06
C ARG A 151 12.03 -5.87 -0.61
N ARG A 152 13.14 -5.23 -0.21
CA ARG A 152 13.28 -4.63 1.12
C ARG A 152 12.28 -3.50 1.34
N TRP A 153 12.09 -2.66 0.32
CA TRP A 153 11.09 -1.60 0.35
C TRP A 153 9.70 -2.16 0.63
N VAL A 154 9.27 -3.23 -0.03
CA VAL A 154 7.97 -3.87 0.26
C VAL A 154 7.89 -4.41 1.69
N SER A 155 8.96 -5.03 2.20
CA SER A 155 8.99 -5.48 3.60
C SER A 155 8.72 -4.34 4.58
N ILE A 156 9.29 -3.16 4.33
CA ILE A 156 9.14 -1.99 5.19
C ILE A 156 7.81 -1.25 4.97
N PHE A 157 7.43 -0.99 3.72
CA PHE A 157 6.30 -0.12 3.37
C PHE A 157 4.98 -0.84 3.20
N VAL A 158 4.97 -2.17 3.12
CA VAL A 158 3.75 -2.98 2.97
C VAL A 158 3.63 -3.97 4.13
N PHE A 159 4.62 -4.84 4.31
CA PHE A 159 4.48 -5.95 5.27
C PHE A 159 4.62 -5.54 6.74
N SER A 160 5.31 -4.44 7.07
CA SER A 160 5.48 -3.99 8.46
C SER A 160 4.17 -3.71 9.19
N TRP A 161 3.15 -3.22 8.47
CA TRP A 161 1.86 -2.82 9.04
C TRP A 161 0.68 -3.67 8.56
N LEU A 162 0.82 -4.48 7.51
CA LEU A 162 -0.19 -5.49 7.13
C LEU A 162 0.09 -6.87 7.72
N GLY A 163 1.34 -7.13 8.07
CA GLY A 163 1.81 -8.48 8.40
C GLY A 163 2.00 -9.32 7.13
N TYR A 164 2.91 -10.28 7.23
CA TYR A 164 3.06 -11.32 6.22
C TYR A 164 2.94 -12.65 6.95
N GLU A 165 1.80 -13.30 6.79
CA GLU A 165 1.56 -14.66 7.28
C GLU A 165 1.54 -15.56 6.04
N ASP A 166 2.48 -16.51 5.98
CA ASP A 166 2.44 -17.58 4.99
C ASP A 166 1.20 -18.45 5.27
N SER A 167 0.44 -18.74 4.22
CA SER A 167 -0.76 -19.60 4.26
C SER A 167 -0.44 -21.06 4.54
#